data_AF-A0A9Q0ZG79-F1
#
_entry.id   AF-A0A9Q0ZG79-F1
#
_cell.length_a   1.000
_cell.length_b   1.000
_cell.length_c   1.000
_cell.angle_alpha   90.00
_cell.angle_beta   90.00
_cell.angle_gamma   90.00
#
_symmetry.space_group_name_H-M   'P 1'
#
loop_
_entity.id
_entity.type
_entity.pdbx_description
1 polymer ?
#
loop_
_entity_poly.entity_id
_entity_poly.type
_entity_poly.pdbx_seq_one_letter_code
_entity_poly.pdbx_strand_id
1 'polypeptide(L)'
;MKEIAKEHQIEWDTAESEKELLKAPEEMIRMKKKISTSDTNPASYRPSGCVVGIIKRNWHSYCGSLEPMPMPAGRGGLVYALFVSKDRRIPKILIQTRQLENLLDKRIIVAVDSWDRQSRHPSSHYVRSIGEIGDRDTEIEVENDIDARPFSAQVLACLPPLPWSVSSTDLNKSKRVDLRHLCVFSVDPPGCTDISIF
;
A
#
# COMPACT_ATOMS: atom_id res chain seq x y z
N MET A 1 44.57 5.42 -9.62
CA MET A 1 44.41 4.75 -10.92
C MET A 1 45.01 5.53 -12.10
N LYS A 2 46.06 6.34 -11.88
CA LYS A 2 46.93 6.86 -12.96
C LYS A 2 48.37 6.34 -12.85
N GLU A 3 48.63 5.44 -11.90
CA GLU A 3 49.94 4.82 -11.65
C GLU A 3 50.11 3.41 -12.23
N ILE A 4 49.10 2.84 -12.93
CA ILE A 4 49.15 1.45 -13.44
C ILE A 4 49.39 1.41 -14.97
N ALA A 5 49.25 2.53 -15.68
CA ALA A 5 49.37 2.58 -17.14
C ALA A 5 50.80 2.75 -17.67
N LYS A 6 51.82 2.80 -16.80
CA LYS A 6 53.22 3.00 -17.21
C LYS A 6 54.03 1.71 -17.40
N GLU A 7 53.45 0.55 -17.07
CA GLU A 7 54.13 -0.75 -17.15
C GLU A 7 53.86 -1.52 -18.46
N HIS A 8 52.99 -1.02 -19.34
CA HIS A 8 52.57 -1.78 -20.53
C HIS A 8 52.89 -1.18 -21.91
N GLN A 9 53.60 -0.04 -22.03
CA GLN A 9 54.02 0.54 -23.33
C GLN A 9 52.97 0.44 -24.46
N ILE A 10 51.72 0.85 -24.18
CA ILE A 10 50.66 0.88 -25.20
C ILE A 10 50.65 2.29 -25.79
N GLU A 11 51.05 2.39 -27.05
CA GLU A 11 50.99 3.58 -27.89
C GLU A 11 49.56 3.73 -28.43
N TRP A 12 48.90 4.86 -28.15
CA TRP A 12 47.54 5.12 -28.59
C TRP A 12 47.57 5.93 -29.88
N ASP A 13 47.54 5.25 -31.02
CA ASP A 13 47.42 5.90 -32.33
C ASP A 13 46.01 6.48 -32.49
N THR A 14 45.90 7.82 -32.45
CA THR A 14 44.63 8.53 -32.27
C THR A 14 43.97 8.95 -33.60
N ALA A 15 44.46 8.48 -34.75
CA ALA A 15 44.05 9.01 -36.05
C ALA A 15 42.98 8.19 -36.81
N GLU A 16 42.69 6.95 -36.40
CA GLU A 16 41.68 6.10 -37.06
C GLU A 16 40.30 6.10 -36.38
N SER A 17 40.22 6.50 -35.11
CA SER A 17 38.98 6.46 -34.33
C SER A 17 37.96 7.56 -34.68
N GLU A 18 38.36 8.67 -35.33
CA GLU A 18 37.45 9.79 -35.57
C GLU A 18 36.66 9.71 -36.89
N LYS A 19 37.07 8.84 -37.83
CA LYS A 19 36.32 8.64 -39.09
C LYS A 19 35.17 7.65 -38.96
N GLU A 20 35.21 6.79 -37.95
CA GLU A 20 34.16 5.79 -37.70
C GLU A 20 32.95 6.39 -36.96
N LEU A 21 33.16 7.47 -36.19
CA LEU A 21 32.14 8.16 -35.40
C LEU A 21 31.26 9.14 -36.20
N LEU A 22 31.56 9.38 -37.49
CA LEU A 22 30.84 10.31 -38.36
C LEU A 22 29.94 9.63 -39.40
N LYS A 23 29.78 8.30 -39.39
CA LYS A 23 28.83 7.62 -40.28
C LYS A 23 27.41 7.70 -39.72
N ALA A 24 26.49 8.19 -40.55
CA ALA A 24 25.08 8.29 -40.22
C ALA A 24 24.48 6.91 -39.85
N PRO A 25 23.57 6.84 -38.87
CA PRO A 25 23.07 5.59 -38.28
C PRO A 25 22.30 4.67 -39.25
N GLU A 26 21.98 5.14 -40.45
CA GLU A 26 21.18 4.40 -41.44
C GLU A 26 21.97 3.30 -42.17
N GLU A 27 23.30 3.41 -42.29
CA GLU A 27 24.12 2.41 -43.00
C GLU A 27 24.41 1.16 -42.14
N MET A 28 24.40 1.28 -40.81
CA MET A 28 24.62 0.16 -39.88
C MET A 28 23.41 -0.79 -39.79
N ILE A 29 22.21 -0.32 -40.17
CA ILE A 29 20.97 -1.10 -40.14
C ILE A 29 20.87 -2.03 -41.38
N ARG A 30 21.54 -1.70 -42.48
CA ARG A 30 21.44 -2.45 -43.74
C ARG A 30 22.29 -3.72 -43.77
N MET A 31 23.42 -3.77 -43.04
CA MET A 31 24.33 -4.92 -43.07
C MET A 31 23.94 -6.09 -42.18
N LYS A 32 23.04 -5.91 -41.20
CA LYS A 32 22.56 -7.00 -40.33
C LYS A 32 21.34 -7.76 -40.85
N LYS A 33 20.82 -7.37 -42.01
CA LYS A 33 19.61 -7.95 -42.62
C LYS A 33 19.96 -8.85 -43.81
N LYS A 34 20.73 -9.91 -43.56
CA LYS A 34 20.90 -11.05 -44.49
C LYS A 34 21.47 -12.28 -43.75
N ILE A 35 20.67 -12.88 -42.87
CA ILE A 35 20.72 -14.31 -42.57
C ILE A 35 19.27 -14.81 -42.57
N SER A 36 19.13 -15.98 -43.18
CA SER A 36 17.97 -16.56 -43.83
C SER A 36 16.85 -17.03 -42.91
N THR A 37 15.65 -16.93 -43.47
CA THR A 37 14.37 -17.51 -43.07
C THR A 37 14.43 -19.01 -42.81
N SER A 38 13.93 -19.42 -41.64
CA SER A 38 13.25 -20.70 -41.44
C SER A 38 11.94 -20.41 -40.69
N ASP A 39 10.82 -20.78 -41.31
CA ASP A 39 9.45 -20.59 -40.84
C ASP A 39 9.25 -20.98 -39.37
N THR A 40 8.96 -19.98 -38.54
CA THR A 40 8.20 -20.13 -37.31
C THR A 40 7.44 -18.82 -37.10
N ASN A 41 6.12 -18.94 -36.99
CA ASN A 41 5.15 -17.89 -36.67
C ASN A 41 5.77 -16.85 -35.72
N PRO A 42 5.82 -15.54 -36.03
CA PRO A 42 6.44 -14.55 -35.15
C PRO A 42 5.55 -14.35 -33.93
N ALA A 43 5.63 -15.28 -32.97
CA ALA A 43 5.17 -15.06 -31.63
C ALA A 43 5.83 -13.76 -31.18
N SER A 44 5.01 -12.73 -30.94
CA SER A 44 5.48 -11.44 -30.46
C SER A 44 6.26 -11.64 -29.17
N TYR A 45 7.59 -11.66 -29.25
CA TYR A 45 8.45 -11.79 -28.08
C TYR A 45 8.20 -10.56 -27.20
N ARG A 46 7.64 -10.78 -26.02
CA ARG A 46 7.44 -9.72 -25.01
C ARG A 46 8.65 -9.73 -24.07
N PRO A 47 9.27 -8.57 -23.77
CA PRO A 47 10.35 -8.51 -22.81
C PRO A 47 9.86 -9.03 -21.46
N SER A 48 10.65 -9.89 -20.82
CA SER A 48 10.41 -10.44 -19.49
C SER A 48 11.58 -10.09 -18.58
N GLY A 49 11.34 -10.12 -17.27
CA GLY A 49 12.37 -9.83 -16.26
C GLY A 49 12.10 -10.59 -14.98
N CYS A 50 13.11 -10.64 -14.11
CA CYS A 50 12.99 -11.17 -12.77
C CYS A 50 13.32 -10.09 -11.74
N VAL A 51 12.66 -10.17 -10.59
CA VAL A 51 12.93 -9.26 -9.47
C VAL A 51 14.17 -9.78 -8.72
N VAL A 52 15.25 -8.99 -8.69
CA VAL A 52 16.51 -9.34 -8.01
C VAL A 52 16.67 -8.68 -6.64
N GLY A 53 15.86 -7.67 -6.35
CA GLY A 53 15.92 -6.93 -5.09
C GLY A 53 14.74 -5.97 -4.94
N ILE A 54 14.49 -5.56 -3.70
CA ILE A 54 13.44 -4.59 -3.35
C ILE A 54 14.12 -3.40 -2.68
N ILE A 55 14.09 -2.23 -3.32
CA ILE A 55 14.71 -1.01 -2.80
C ILE A 55 13.91 -0.45 -1.62
N LYS A 56 12.58 -0.41 -1.76
CA LYS A 56 11.65 0.09 -0.75
C LYS A 56 10.44 -0.82 -0.70
N ARG A 57 10.13 -1.32 0.49
CA ARG A 57 8.89 -2.06 0.74
C ARG A 57 7.77 -1.08 1.07
N ASN A 58 6.58 -1.37 0.55
CA ASN A 58 5.37 -0.60 0.80
C ASN A 58 4.34 -1.48 1.51
N TRP A 59 4.70 -1.97 2.69
CA TRP A 59 3.81 -2.79 3.50
C TRP A 59 2.78 -1.92 4.20
N HIS A 60 1.57 -2.44 4.28
CA HIS A 60 0.47 -1.84 5.00
C HIS A 60 -0.14 -2.87 5.93
N SER A 61 -1.04 -2.43 6.78
CA SER A 61 -1.95 -3.32 7.46
C SER A 61 -2.93 -3.91 6.45
N TYR A 62 -3.18 -5.21 6.53
CA TYR A 62 -4.08 -5.93 5.63
C TYR A 62 -5.30 -6.43 6.39
N CYS A 63 -6.49 -6.17 5.86
CA CYS A 63 -7.76 -6.69 6.35
C CYS A 63 -8.09 -8.03 5.68
N GLY A 64 -8.65 -8.97 6.44
CA GLY A 64 -8.97 -10.31 5.94
C GLY A 64 -9.40 -11.27 7.04
N SER A 65 -9.26 -12.57 6.79
CA SER A 65 -9.70 -13.64 7.68
C SER A 65 -8.67 -14.77 7.74
N LEU A 66 -8.73 -15.58 8.79
CA LEU A 66 -7.92 -16.80 8.85
C LEU A 66 -8.51 -17.87 7.94
N GLU A 67 -7.62 -18.66 7.33
CA GLU A 67 -8.01 -19.87 6.61
C GLU A 67 -8.55 -20.90 7.62
N PRO A 68 -9.74 -21.49 7.38
CA PRO A 68 -10.28 -22.51 8.25
C PRO A 68 -9.31 -23.67 8.41
N MET A 69 -9.02 -24.04 9.66
CA MET A 69 -8.15 -25.16 9.98
C MET A 69 -8.67 -25.89 11.22
N PRO A 70 -8.43 -27.22 11.34
CA PRO A 70 -8.81 -27.97 12.53
C PRO A 70 -8.09 -27.42 13.76
N MET A 71 -8.82 -27.37 14.88
CA MET A 71 -8.25 -26.94 16.15
C MET A 71 -7.14 -27.92 16.59
N PRO A 72 -5.92 -27.44 16.87
CA PRO A 72 -4.86 -28.31 17.35
C PRO A 72 -5.21 -28.90 18.73
N ALA A 73 -4.73 -30.11 18.98
CA ALA A 73 -4.96 -30.81 20.23
C ALA A 73 -4.22 -30.08 21.38
N GLY A 74 -4.98 -29.42 22.26
CA GLY A 74 -4.48 -28.68 23.42
C GLY A 74 -4.93 -27.23 23.42
N ARG A 75 -5.60 -26.78 24.50
CA ARG A 75 -6.01 -25.38 24.65
C ARG A 75 -4.80 -24.49 24.89
N GLY A 76 -4.75 -23.35 24.19
CA GLY A 76 -3.78 -22.28 24.45
C GLY A 76 -2.36 -22.51 23.91
N GLY A 77 -2.16 -23.57 23.11
CA GLY A 77 -0.91 -23.79 22.39
C GLY A 77 -0.63 -22.68 21.38
N LEU A 78 0.65 -22.48 21.07
CA LEU A 78 1.07 -21.62 19.97
C LEU A 78 0.73 -22.29 18.63
N VAL A 79 0.02 -21.59 17.76
CA VAL A 79 -0.41 -22.11 16.46
C VAL A 79 0.02 -21.16 15.35
N TYR A 80 0.40 -21.74 14.22
CA TYR A 80 0.60 -21.00 12.98
C TYR A 80 -0.64 -21.16 12.10
N ALA A 81 -1.27 -20.05 11.75
CA ALA A 81 -2.43 -19.99 10.90
C ALA A 81 -2.13 -19.18 9.63
N LEU A 82 -2.75 -19.55 8.53
CA LEU A 82 -2.68 -18.77 7.30
C LEU A 82 -3.79 -17.73 7.31
N PHE A 83 -3.43 -16.50 6.98
CA PHE A 83 -4.34 -15.39 6.78
C PHE A 83 -4.54 -15.13 5.30
N VAL A 84 -5.79 -14.96 4.93
CA VAL A 84 -6.24 -14.61 3.59
C VAL A 84 -6.66 -13.15 3.60
N SER A 85 -5.89 -12.31 2.92
CA SER A 85 -6.28 -10.91 2.72
C SER A 85 -7.53 -10.82 1.85
N LYS A 86 -8.35 -9.80 2.10
CA LYS A 86 -9.41 -9.37 1.18
C LYS A 86 -8.86 -9.07 -0.21
N ASP A 87 -7.69 -8.42 -0.30
CA ASP A 87 -7.03 -8.16 -1.58
C ASP A 87 -6.36 -9.44 -2.10
N ARG A 88 -6.97 -10.04 -3.12
CA ARG A 88 -6.50 -11.28 -3.76
C ARG A 88 -5.14 -11.16 -4.44
N ARG A 89 -4.61 -9.96 -4.63
CA ARG A 89 -3.25 -9.74 -5.13
C ARG A 89 -2.19 -10.02 -4.06
N ILE A 90 -2.58 -10.00 -2.80
CA ILE A 90 -1.69 -10.25 -1.66
C ILE A 90 -1.65 -11.77 -1.41
N PRO A 91 -0.46 -12.39 -1.31
CA PRO A 91 -0.35 -13.81 -0.99
C PRO A 91 -0.87 -14.08 0.42
N LYS A 92 -1.19 -15.35 0.70
CA LYS A 92 -1.49 -15.78 2.07
C LYS A 92 -0.33 -15.46 3.00
N ILE A 93 -0.64 -14.95 4.19
CA ILE A 93 0.31 -14.46 5.18
C ILE A 93 0.31 -15.42 6.37
N LEU A 94 1.48 -15.73 6.94
CA LEU A 94 1.60 -16.61 8.08
C LEU A 94 1.51 -15.82 9.39
N ILE A 95 0.57 -16.18 10.25
CA ILE A 95 0.37 -15.58 11.57
C ILE A 95 0.64 -16.60 12.66
N GLN A 96 1.35 -16.16 13.69
CA GLN A 96 1.55 -16.92 14.91
C GLN A 96 0.61 -16.39 16.01
N THR A 97 -0.28 -17.23 16.53
CA THR A 97 -1.27 -16.84 17.54
C THR A 97 -1.54 -17.95 18.55
N ARG A 98 -1.96 -17.57 19.76
CA ARG A 98 -2.47 -18.49 20.80
C ARG A 98 -4.00 -18.45 20.93
N GLN A 99 -4.64 -17.50 20.26
CA GLN A 99 -6.08 -17.22 20.36
C GLN A 99 -6.81 -17.57 19.06
N LEU A 100 -6.41 -18.68 18.41
CA LEU A 100 -6.97 -19.11 17.12
C LEU A 100 -8.51 -19.19 17.16
N GLU A 101 -9.07 -19.77 18.23
CA GLU A 101 -10.51 -19.89 18.47
C GLU A 101 -11.23 -18.53 18.42
N ASN A 102 -10.61 -17.47 18.92
CA ASN A 102 -11.22 -16.13 18.96
C ASN A 102 -11.12 -15.38 17.63
N LEU A 103 -10.27 -15.84 16.70
CA LEU A 103 -9.94 -15.13 15.46
C LEU A 103 -10.47 -15.82 14.19
N LEU A 104 -10.81 -17.13 14.25
CA LEU A 104 -11.26 -17.91 13.09
C LEU A 104 -12.48 -17.29 12.38
N ASP A 105 -13.50 -16.91 13.14
CA ASP A 105 -14.77 -16.40 12.60
C ASP A 105 -14.84 -14.87 12.54
N LYS A 106 -13.67 -14.20 12.49
CA LYS A 106 -13.58 -12.73 12.52
C LYS A 106 -12.86 -12.15 11.31
N ARG A 107 -13.23 -10.92 10.98
CA ARG A 107 -12.42 -10.01 10.17
C ARG A 107 -11.33 -9.43 11.05
N ILE A 108 -10.09 -9.62 10.66
CA ILE A 108 -8.92 -9.17 11.43
C ILE A 108 -7.98 -8.35 10.55
N ILE A 109 -7.18 -7.52 11.22
CA ILE A 109 -6.11 -6.73 10.62
C ILE A 109 -4.77 -7.32 11.05
N VAL A 110 -3.88 -7.46 10.07
CA VAL A 110 -2.57 -8.06 10.25
C VAL A 110 -1.51 -7.21 9.57
N ALA A 111 -0.33 -7.11 10.17
CA ALA A 111 0.78 -6.33 9.61
C ALA A 111 1.95 -7.25 9.31
N VAL A 112 2.48 -7.15 8.08
CA VAL A 112 3.61 -7.96 7.63
C VAL A 112 4.91 -7.43 8.24
N ASP A 113 5.67 -8.33 8.86
CA ASP A 113 6.94 -8.02 9.54
C ASP A 113 8.15 -8.39 8.68
N SER A 114 8.12 -9.57 8.07
CA SER A 114 9.25 -10.12 7.34
C SER A 114 8.80 -11.08 6.25
N TRP A 115 9.65 -11.27 5.24
CA TRP A 115 9.49 -12.37 4.30
C TRP A 115 10.87 -12.97 4.06
N ASP A 116 11.15 -14.03 4.81
CA ASP A 116 12.41 -14.76 4.70
C ASP A 116 12.50 -15.52 3.36
N ARG A 117 13.71 -15.66 2.82
CA ARG A 117 13.97 -16.34 1.53
C ARG A 117 13.54 -17.81 1.54
N GLN A 118 13.61 -18.48 2.69
CA GLN A 118 13.21 -19.87 2.85
C GLN A 118 11.71 -20.02 3.12
N SER A 119 11.02 -18.93 3.45
CA SER A 119 9.59 -18.97 3.75
C SER A 119 8.74 -18.80 2.50
N ARG A 120 7.78 -19.70 2.32
CA ARG A 120 6.76 -19.58 1.26
C ARG A 120 5.79 -18.41 1.52
N HIS A 121 5.56 -18.08 2.78
CA HIS A 121 4.61 -17.06 3.21
C HIS A 121 5.31 -15.96 4.02
N PRO A 122 4.95 -14.68 3.84
CA PRO A 122 5.43 -13.62 4.72
C PRO A 122 4.96 -13.86 6.15
N SER A 123 5.81 -13.53 7.13
CA SER A 123 5.46 -13.55 8.55
C SER A 123 4.76 -12.25 8.93
N SER A 124 3.76 -12.35 9.79
CA SER A 124 3.04 -11.20 10.32
C SER A 124 2.64 -11.38 11.78
N HIS A 125 2.22 -10.28 12.37
CA HIS A 125 1.54 -10.26 13.65
C HIS A 125 0.10 -9.75 13.52
N TYR A 126 -0.73 -10.18 14.47
CA TYR A 126 -2.08 -9.70 14.64
C TYR A 126 -2.08 -8.27 15.19
N VAL A 127 -2.87 -7.38 14.60
CA VAL A 127 -3.02 -5.99 15.05
C VAL A 127 -4.32 -5.82 15.84
N ARG A 128 -5.46 -6.13 15.22
CA ARG A 128 -6.79 -6.00 15.83
C ARG A 128 -7.84 -6.85 15.13
N SER A 129 -8.97 -7.05 15.80
CA SER A 129 -10.19 -7.56 15.20
C SER A 129 -11.08 -6.39 14.80
N ILE A 130 -11.75 -6.52 13.66
CA ILE A 130 -12.75 -5.56 13.17
C ILE A 130 -14.12 -5.99 13.70
N GLY A 131 -14.51 -7.24 13.42
CA GLY A 131 -15.78 -7.81 13.86
C GLY A 131 -15.99 -9.23 13.33
N GLU A 132 -17.21 -9.74 13.43
CA GLU A 132 -17.57 -11.09 12.98
C GLU A 132 -17.75 -11.15 11.46
N ILE A 133 -17.43 -12.30 10.86
CA ILE A 133 -17.61 -12.48 9.41
C ILE A 133 -19.11 -12.49 9.10
N GLY A 134 -19.53 -11.68 8.12
CA GLY A 134 -20.93 -11.56 7.71
C GLY A 134 -21.74 -10.50 8.46
N ASP A 135 -21.17 -9.86 9.49
CA ASP A 135 -21.76 -8.67 10.08
C ASP A 135 -21.71 -7.48 9.11
N ARG A 136 -22.82 -6.75 8.97
CA ARG A 136 -22.96 -5.69 7.95
C ARG A 136 -21.95 -4.57 8.16
N ASP A 137 -21.85 -4.07 9.39
CA ASP A 137 -21.00 -2.91 9.68
C ASP A 137 -19.51 -3.28 9.53
N THR A 138 -19.16 -4.49 9.98
CA THR A 138 -17.83 -5.08 9.80
C THR A 138 -17.44 -5.22 8.33
N GLU A 139 -18.33 -5.77 7.49
CA GLU A 139 -18.03 -5.94 6.06
C GLU A 139 -17.95 -4.59 5.34
N ILE A 140 -18.75 -3.59 5.73
CA ILE A 140 -18.65 -2.21 5.18
C ILE A 140 -17.30 -1.58 5.53
N GLU A 141 -16.83 -1.72 6.78
CA GLU A 141 -15.51 -1.23 7.21
C GLU A 141 -14.39 -1.86 6.38
N VAL A 142 -14.43 -3.19 6.22
CA VAL A 142 -13.47 -3.98 5.44
C VAL A 142 -13.56 -3.64 3.94
N GLU A 143 -14.75 -3.43 3.40
CA GLU A 143 -14.98 -3.19 1.98
C GLU A 143 -14.42 -1.84 1.53
N ASN A 144 -14.53 -0.83 2.39
CA ASN A 144 -14.14 0.53 2.06
C ASN A 144 -12.75 0.93 2.58
N ASP A 145 -12.08 0.06 3.33
CA ASP A 145 -10.80 0.36 4.00
C ASP A 145 -10.89 1.63 4.88
N ILE A 146 -12.03 1.76 5.57
CA ILE A 146 -12.33 2.87 6.46
C ILE A 146 -12.04 2.42 7.88
N ASP A 147 -11.46 3.29 8.70
CA ASP A 147 -11.29 3.02 10.12
C ASP A 147 -12.45 3.63 10.91
N ALA A 148 -13.42 2.79 11.32
CA ALA A 148 -14.61 3.24 12.03
C ALA A 148 -14.40 3.43 13.55
N ARG A 149 -13.15 3.40 14.03
CA ARG A 149 -12.84 3.59 15.45
C ARG A 149 -13.24 4.99 15.94
N PRO A 150 -13.71 5.11 17.19
CA PRO A 150 -13.98 6.42 17.78
C PRO A 150 -12.68 7.23 17.88
N PHE A 151 -12.84 8.56 17.87
CA PHE A 151 -11.71 9.47 18.09
C PHE A 151 -11.02 9.21 19.43
N SER A 152 -9.70 9.37 19.46
CA SER A 152 -8.93 9.20 20.69
C SER A 152 -9.31 10.25 21.75
N ALA A 153 -9.10 9.91 23.03
CA ALA A 153 -9.34 10.85 24.14
C ALA A 153 -8.55 12.17 23.98
N GLN A 154 -7.36 12.12 23.38
CA GLN A 154 -6.55 13.32 23.09
C GLN A 154 -7.23 14.23 22.06
N VAL A 155 -7.83 13.65 21.01
CA VAL A 155 -8.59 14.40 20.01
C VAL A 155 -9.86 14.97 20.63
N LEU A 156 -10.58 14.18 21.43
CA LEU A 156 -11.78 14.63 22.13
C LEU A 156 -11.49 15.75 23.15
N ALA A 157 -10.31 15.74 23.78
CA ALA A 157 -9.89 16.81 24.70
C ALA A 157 -9.66 18.16 24.01
N CYS A 158 -9.50 18.19 22.69
CA CYS A 158 -9.43 19.43 21.90
C CYS A 158 -10.81 20.04 21.63
N LEU A 159 -11.90 19.32 21.90
CA LEU A 159 -13.24 19.85 21.75
C LEU A 159 -13.51 20.95 22.79
N PRO A 160 -14.24 22.01 22.44
CA PRO A 160 -14.65 23.01 23.42
C PRO A 160 -15.55 22.37 24.49
N PRO A 161 -15.52 22.88 25.73
CA PRO A 161 -16.41 22.38 26.78
C PRO A 161 -17.88 22.61 26.40
N LEU A 162 -18.73 21.63 26.72
CA LEU A 162 -20.16 21.70 26.52
C LEU A 162 -20.89 22.12 27.81
N PRO A 163 -22.00 22.89 27.72
CA PRO A 163 -22.58 23.44 26.50
C PRO A 163 -21.74 24.60 25.94
N TRP A 164 -21.53 24.59 24.63
CA TRP A 164 -20.81 25.66 23.94
C TRP A 164 -21.77 26.77 23.51
N SER A 165 -21.35 28.01 23.68
CA SER A 165 -22.07 29.19 23.18
C SER A 165 -21.08 30.24 22.66
N VAL A 166 -21.55 31.10 21.75
CA VAL A 166 -20.73 32.20 21.22
C VAL A 166 -20.50 33.24 22.32
N SER A 167 -19.23 33.45 22.69
CA SER A 167 -18.87 34.37 23.77
C SER A 167 -18.91 35.84 23.31
N SER A 168 -19.06 36.78 24.24
CA SER A 168 -18.98 38.22 23.94
C SER A 168 -17.62 38.63 23.37
N THR A 169 -16.54 37.95 23.78
CA THR A 169 -15.21 38.18 23.22
C THR A 169 -15.11 37.69 21.77
N ASP A 170 -15.76 36.58 21.42
CA ASP A 170 -15.86 36.11 20.03
C ASP A 170 -16.65 37.06 19.14
N LEU A 171 -17.74 37.65 19.67
CA LEU A 171 -18.53 38.66 18.96
C LEU A 171 -17.74 39.95 18.72
N ASN A 172 -16.87 40.33 19.66
CA ASN A 172 -16.06 41.55 19.59
C ASN A 172 -14.75 41.37 18.80
N LYS A 173 -14.51 40.20 18.20
CA LYS A 173 -13.35 39.98 17.31
C LYS A 173 -13.53 40.82 16.05
N SER A 174 -12.64 41.81 15.85
CA SER A 174 -12.66 42.77 14.73
C SER A 174 -12.73 42.16 13.31
N LYS A 175 -12.50 40.85 13.13
CA LYS A 175 -12.57 40.16 11.84
C LYS A 175 -13.91 39.44 11.59
N ARG A 176 -14.85 39.43 12.55
CA ARG A 176 -16.17 38.80 12.42
C ARG A 176 -17.23 39.86 12.13
N VAL A 177 -18.11 39.59 11.17
CA VAL A 177 -19.24 40.46 10.80
C VAL A 177 -20.52 39.87 11.39
N ASP A 178 -21.34 40.71 12.04
CA ASP A 178 -22.62 40.28 12.59
C ASP A 178 -23.73 40.35 11.53
N LEU A 179 -24.18 39.17 11.07
CA LEU A 179 -25.23 39.02 10.07
C LEU A 179 -26.53 38.45 10.66
N ARG A 180 -26.68 38.40 12.00
CA ARG A 180 -27.88 37.82 12.66
C ARG A 180 -29.18 38.56 12.35
N HIS A 181 -29.10 39.75 11.77
CA HIS A 181 -30.25 40.54 11.32
C HIS A 181 -30.81 40.08 9.97
N LEU A 182 -30.10 39.20 9.24
CA LEU A 182 -30.54 38.67 7.96
C LEU A 182 -31.46 37.45 8.16
N CYS A 183 -32.45 37.30 7.28
CA CYS A 183 -33.26 36.10 7.19
C CYS A 183 -32.48 35.03 6.41
N VAL A 184 -31.93 34.05 7.12
CA VAL A 184 -31.20 32.92 6.56
C VAL A 184 -31.97 31.64 6.82
N PHE A 185 -32.12 30.79 5.81
CA PHE A 185 -32.75 29.48 5.90
C PHE A 185 -31.86 28.43 5.25
N SER A 186 -31.85 27.21 5.80
CA SER A 186 -31.24 26.03 5.18
C SER A 186 -32.33 25.15 4.57
N VAL A 187 -31.99 24.42 3.51
CA VAL A 187 -32.87 23.44 2.85
C VAL A 187 -32.14 22.11 2.84
N ASP A 188 -32.54 21.22 3.74
CA ASP A 188 -31.83 19.98 4.01
C ASP A 188 -32.72 18.75 3.76
N PRO A 189 -32.15 17.60 3.35
CA PRO A 189 -32.89 16.34 3.26
C PRO A 189 -33.45 15.87 4.61
N PRO A 190 -34.51 15.04 4.63
CA PRO A 190 -35.00 14.42 5.85
C PRO A 190 -33.90 13.62 6.56
N GLY A 191 -33.69 13.89 7.86
CA GLY A 191 -32.68 13.20 8.69
C GLY A 191 -31.27 13.83 8.67
N CYS A 192 -31.10 15.00 8.05
CA CYS A 192 -29.83 15.74 8.10
C CYS A 192 -29.48 16.14 9.55
N THR A 193 -28.26 15.79 10.01
CA THR A 193 -27.74 16.12 11.34
C THR A 193 -26.57 17.09 11.31
N ASP A 194 -25.89 17.23 10.17
CA ASP A 194 -24.75 18.12 9.97
C ASP A 194 -25.09 19.15 8.89
N ILE A 195 -25.38 20.38 9.31
CA ILE A 195 -25.79 21.46 8.42
C ILE A 195 -24.56 22.28 8.04
N SER A 196 -24.07 22.05 6.82
CA SER A 196 -23.01 22.84 6.21
C SER A 196 -23.60 23.72 5.12
N ILE A 197 -23.54 25.04 5.32
CA ILE A 197 -23.82 26.02 4.26
C ILE A 197 -22.48 26.40 3.60
N PHE A 198 -22.35 26.14 2.30
CA PHE A 198 -21.24 26.65 1.48
C PHE A 198 -21.47 28.12 1.11
#